data_AF-A0A182IPJ2-F1
#
_entry.id   AF-A0A182IPJ2-F1
#
_cell.length_a   1.000
_cell.length_b   1.000
_cell.length_c   1.000
_cell.angle_alpha   90.00
_cell.angle_beta   90.00
_cell.angle_gamma   90.00
#
_symmetry.space_group_name_H-M   'P 1'
#
loop_
_entity.id
_entity.type
_entity.pdbx_description
1 polymer ?
#
loop_
_entity_poly.entity_id
_entity_poly.type
_entity_poly.pdbx_seq_one_letter_code
_entity_poly.pdbx_strand_id
1 'polypeptide(L)'
;MSISVNALRNQLVLLTGSSGIHKEQADKYRSLLEQILLNTGTEMIDTLKLFIEAILNEHVSLVISRQLLSEVSNHLTKLPDDISKSVAHFTLDKVQPRVISFEEQVASIRQHLAQIYERNQNWKEAANVLGGIPLETGQKPYSLDYKLETYLKIARLFLEDEDPVQAEAFINRASILQADTKDEKLQILYKVCYARVLDYRRKFIEAAQRYNELSYRTIVDEDERMMALRKALICTVLASAGQQRSRMLATLFKDERCQHLPAYSILEKMYLDRIIRRSELQEFEALLQLHQKASTLDGSSILDRAVFEHNLLSASKLYNNITFEELGALLEIPPPKAERIASQMITEGRMNGYIDQIDGVVHFETREVLPQWDKQIQSLCYQVNGLIEKIGAAEPEWMSKVMDEDMCP
;
A
#
# COMPACT_ATOMS: atom_id res chain seq x y z
N MET A 1 -26.63 36.59 25.06
CA MET A 1 -25.90 37.76 24.54
C MET A 1 -24.46 37.33 24.34
N SER A 2 -23.82 37.73 23.24
CA SER A 2 -22.39 37.53 23.02
C SER A 2 -21.59 38.20 24.14
N ILE A 3 -20.51 37.56 24.58
CA ILE A 3 -19.68 38.04 25.70
C ILE A 3 -18.39 38.65 25.15
N SER A 4 -18.08 39.87 25.57
CA SER A 4 -16.82 40.51 25.19
C SER A 4 -15.63 39.91 25.93
N VAL A 5 -14.44 39.98 25.32
CA VAL A 5 -13.17 39.49 25.89
C VAL A 5 -12.94 40.01 27.31
N ASN A 6 -13.19 41.30 27.56
CA ASN A 6 -13.00 41.93 28.87
C ASN A 6 -14.04 41.47 29.90
N ALA A 7 -15.30 41.31 29.49
CA ALA A 7 -16.35 40.80 30.36
C ALA A 7 -16.08 39.36 30.77
N LEU A 8 -15.65 38.52 29.83
CA LEU A 8 -15.28 37.13 30.08
C LEU A 8 -14.10 37.03 31.04
N ARG A 9 -13.03 37.82 30.83
CA ARG A 9 -11.85 37.82 31.71
C ARG A 9 -12.23 38.12 33.16
N ASN A 10 -13.08 39.12 33.39
CA ASN A 10 -13.55 39.45 34.75
C ASN A 10 -14.35 38.31 35.39
N GLN A 11 -15.22 37.65 34.62
CA GLN A 11 -16.01 36.53 35.11
C GLN A 11 -15.17 35.27 35.40
N LEU A 12 -14.17 34.98 34.56
CA LEU A 12 -13.24 33.86 34.78
C LEU A 12 -12.39 34.06 36.03
N VAL A 13 -11.87 35.27 36.27
CA VAL A 13 -11.09 35.59 37.47
C VAL A 13 -11.91 35.38 38.75
N LEU A 14 -13.18 35.79 38.75
CA LEU A 14 -14.10 35.58 39.87
C LEU A 14 -14.37 34.08 40.13
N LEU A 15 -14.39 33.26 39.09
CA LEU A 15 -14.62 31.81 39.19
C LEU A 15 -13.39 31.04 39.67
N THR A 16 -12.18 31.48 39.33
CA THR A 16 -10.93 30.88 39.84
C THR A 16 -10.75 31.07 41.33
N GLY A 17 -11.29 32.15 41.92
CA GLY A 17 -11.24 32.41 43.37
C GLY A 17 -12.41 31.80 44.17
N SER A 18 -13.37 31.15 43.51
CA SER A 18 -14.59 30.63 44.15
C SER A 18 -14.38 29.22 44.70
N SER A 19 -14.34 29.07 46.02
CA SER A 19 -14.28 27.77 46.73
C SER A 19 -15.68 27.16 46.93
N GLY A 20 -16.44 27.00 45.85
CA GLY A 20 -17.80 26.44 45.86
C GLY A 20 -17.85 24.92 45.62
N ILE A 21 -19.06 24.35 45.62
CA ILE A 21 -19.30 22.94 45.26
C ILE A 21 -18.88 22.72 43.79
N HIS A 22 -18.09 21.68 43.52
CA HIS A 22 -17.54 21.40 42.18
C HIS A 22 -18.59 21.41 41.05
N LYS A 23 -19.80 20.93 41.33
CA LYS A 23 -20.92 20.91 40.37
C LYS A 23 -21.34 22.33 39.95
N GLU A 24 -21.54 23.22 40.92
CA GLU A 24 -21.94 24.60 40.65
C GLU A 24 -20.85 25.37 39.90
N GLN A 25 -19.57 25.09 40.21
CA GLN A 25 -18.45 25.70 39.51
C GLN A 25 -18.40 25.25 38.05
N ALA A 26 -18.59 23.94 37.78
CA ALA A 26 -18.65 23.41 36.42
C ALA A 26 -19.83 24.00 35.62
N ASP A 27 -21.02 24.12 36.23
CA ASP A 27 -22.20 24.67 35.57
C ASP A 27 -22.05 26.17 35.23
N LYS A 28 -21.34 26.93 36.08
CA LYS A 28 -20.97 28.33 35.77
C LYS A 28 -20.01 28.41 34.57
N TYR A 29 -18.98 27.55 34.52
CA TYR A 29 -18.09 27.49 33.37
C TYR A 29 -18.82 27.08 32.08
N ARG A 30 -19.76 26.13 32.14
CA ARG A 30 -20.62 25.78 31.00
C ARG A 30 -21.43 26.94 30.49
N SER A 31 -22.08 27.67 31.40
CA SER A 31 -22.87 28.85 31.04
C SER A 31 -22.00 29.90 30.32
N LEU A 32 -20.74 30.05 30.72
CA LEU A 32 -19.78 30.91 30.02
C LEU A 32 -19.40 30.36 28.66
N LEU A 33 -19.15 29.05 28.55
CA LEU A 33 -18.84 28.42 27.27
C LEU A 33 -19.98 28.61 26.27
N GLU A 34 -21.24 28.44 26.69
CA GLU A 34 -22.41 28.68 25.86
C GLU A 34 -22.48 30.15 25.39
N GLN A 35 -22.16 31.11 26.25
CA GLN A 35 -22.10 32.53 25.86
C GLN A 35 -20.97 32.82 24.87
N ILE A 36 -19.81 32.18 25.03
CA ILE A 36 -18.67 32.29 24.11
C ILE A 36 -19.04 31.75 22.72
N LEU A 37 -19.78 30.65 22.66
CA LEU A 37 -20.20 30.02 21.40
C LEU A 37 -21.20 30.88 20.61
N LEU A 38 -21.78 31.93 21.21
CA LEU A 38 -22.60 32.93 20.52
C LEU A 38 -21.77 34.02 19.83
N ASN A 39 -20.47 34.13 20.13
CA ASN A 39 -19.58 35.08 19.45
C ASN A 39 -19.33 34.65 18.00
N THR A 40 -18.76 35.53 17.18
CA THR A 40 -18.39 35.20 15.79
C THR A 40 -17.01 35.75 15.44
N GLY A 41 -16.36 35.13 14.45
CA GLY A 41 -15.08 35.59 13.93
C GLY A 41 -13.93 35.54 14.95
N THR A 42 -13.09 36.58 14.94
CA THR A 42 -11.89 36.68 15.79
C THR A 42 -12.22 36.75 17.28
N GLU A 43 -13.34 37.38 17.63
CA GLU A 43 -13.74 37.50 19.04
C GLU A 43 -14.07 36.14 19.66
N MET A 44 -14.62 35.20 18.87
CA MET A 44 -14.82 33.81 19.32
C MET A 44 -13.48 33.09 19.57
N ILE A 45 -12.48 33.29 18.71
CA ILE A 45 -11.15 32.69 18.89
C ILE A 45 -10.53 33.19 20.19
N ASP A 46 -10.54 34.50 20.42
CA ASP A 46 -9.90 35.11 21.58
C ASP A 46 -10.60 34.73 22.88
N THR A 47 -11.94 34.68 22.89
CA THR A 47 -12.69 34.24 24.08
C THR A 47 -12.53 32.76 24.37
N LEU A 48 -12.47 31.89 23.34
CA LEU A 48 -12.17 30.47 23.53
C LEU A 48 -10.75 30.26 24.08
N LYS A 49 -9.74 30.98 23.56
CA LYS A 49 -8.37 30.92 24.07
C LYS A 49 -8.30 31.32 25.55
N LEU A 50 -8.96 32.42 25.93
CA LEU A 50 -9.04 32.84 27.33
C LEU A 50 -9.75 31.81 28.22
N PHE A 51 -10.83 31.20 27.73
CA PHE A 51 -11.52 30.15 28.46
C PHE A 51 -10.62 28.93 28.70
N ILE A 52 -9.88 28.50 27.67
CA ILE A 52 -8.91 27.40 27.76
C ILE A 52 -7.81 27.71 28.79
N GLU A 53 -7.25 28.91 28.79
CA GLU A 53 -6.25 29.31 29.80
C GLU A 53 -6.81 29.25 31.22
N ALA A 54 -8.06 29.67 31.42
CA ALA A 54 -8.70 29.65 32.73
C ALA A 54 -8.95 28.22 33.23
N ILE A 55 -9.49 27.33 32.38
CA ILE A 55 -9.76 25.94 32.80
C ILE A 55 -8.49 25.11 33.00
N LEU A 56 -7.37 25.48 32.36
CA LEU A 56 -6.08 24.80 32.50
C LEU A 56 -5.24 25.32 33.67
N ASN A 57 -5.68 26.40 34.32
CA ASN A 57 -5.03 26.95 35.50
C ASN A 57 -4.95 25.90 36.62
N GLU A 58 -3.83 25.87 37.35
CA GLU A 58 -3.59 24.92 38.44
C GLU A 58 -4.57 25.06 39.61
N HIS A 59 -5.21 26.22 39.77
CA HIS A 59 -6.24 26.45 40.78
C HIS A 59 -7.58 25.78 40.45
N VAL A 60 -7.78 25.32 39.21
CA VAL A 60 -8.99 24.61 38.79
C VAL A 60 -8.78 23.09 38.94
N SER A 61 -9.75 22.42 39.58
CA SER A 61 -9.71 20.96 39.77
C SER A 61 -9.66 20.23 38.44
N LEU A 62 -8.78 19.23 38.34
CA LEU A 62 -8.62 18.39 37.15
C LEU A 62 -9.93 17.75 36.67
N VAL A 63 -10.85 17.43 37.58
CA VAL A 63 -12.16 16.85 37.23
C VAL A 63 -12.97 17.83 36.38
N ILE A 64 -13.02 19.10 36.81
CA ILE A 64 -13.72 20.17 36.12
C ILE A 64 -13.00 20.49 34.80
N SER A 65 -11.67 20.65 34.84
CA SER A 65 -10.87 20.94 33.65
C SER A 65 -11.02 19.87 32.57
N ARG A 66 -10.99 18.58 32.93
CA ARG A 66 -11.18 17.47 31.97
C ARG A 66 -12.58 17.49 31.37
N GLN A 67 -13.62 17.68 32.19
CA GLN A 67 -15.00 17.74 31.74
C GLN A 67 -15.23 18.88 30.75
N LEU A 68 -14.80 20.09 31.11
CA LEU A 68 -14.97 21.28 30.26
C LEU A 68 -14.12 21.20 28.99
N LEU A 69 -12.89 20.68 29.06
CA LEU A 69 -12.03 20.54 27.89
C LEU A 69 -12.55 19.46 26.92
N SER A 70 -13.19 18.41 27.42
CA SER A 70 -13.93 17.45 26.57
C SER A 70 -15.13 18.12 25.87
N GLU A 71 -15.86 18.99 26.55
CA GLU A 71 -16.95 19.77 25.96
C GLU A 71 -16.43 20.73 24.89
N VAL A 72 -15.34 21.45 25.16
CA VAL A 72 -14.65 22.29 24.17
C VAL A 72 -14.27 21.45 22.95
N SER A 73 -13.63 20.29 23.13
CA SER A 73 -13.27 19.40 22.01
C SER A 73 -14.48 19.02 21.15
N ASN A 74 -15.62 18.69 21.78
CA ASN A 74 -16.85 18.38 21.06
C ASN A 74 -17.41 19.60 20.29
N HIS A 75 -17.31 20.81 20.85
CA HIS A 75 -17.74 22.02 20.17
C HIS A 75 -16.82 22.40 19.00
N LEU A 76 -15.51 22.19 19.12
CA LEU A 76 -14.56 22.41 18.02
C LEU A 76 -14.97 21.65 16.76
N THR A 77 -15.53 20.44 16.88
CA THR A 77 -16.00 19.65 15.74
C THR A 77 -17.15 20.27 14.93
N LYS A 78 -17.86 21.24 15.52
CA LYS A 78 -19.01 21.93 14.93
C LYS A 78 -18.68 23.33 14.43
N LEU A 79 -17.49 23.85 14.79
CA LEU A 79 -17.05 25.18 14.40
C LEU A 79 -16.40 25.17 13.01
N PRO A 80 -16.33 26.33 12.33
CA PRO A 80 -15.57 26.46 11.09
C PRO A 80 -14.11 26.04 11.24
N ASP A 81 -13.54 25.43 10.19
CA ASP A 81 -12.20 24.85 10.20
C ASP A 81 -11.10 25.83 10.62
N ASP A 82 -11.16 27.09 10.17
CA ASP A 82 -10.16 28.11 10.53
C ASP A 82 -10.14 28.44 12.03
N ILE A 83 -11.33 28.57 12.63
CA ILE A 83 -11.50 28.82 14.06
C ILE A 83 -11.06 27.59 14.84
N SER A 84 -11.58 26.42 14.46
CA SER A 84 -11.31 25.16 15.14
C SER A 84 -9.81 24.83 15.12
N LYS A 85 -9.15 25.01 13.97
CA LYS A 85 -7.70 24.82 13.81
C LYS A 85 -6.89 25.76 14.70
N SER A 86 -7.22 27.06 14.73
CA SER A 86 -6.50 28.01 15.58
C SER A 86 -6.63 27.69 17.07
N VAL A 87 -7.84 27.34 17.51
CA VAL A 87 -8.10 27.01 18.91
C VAL A 87 -7.49 25.66 19.29
N ALA A 88 -7.54 24.65 18.41
CA ALA A 88 -6.93 23.34 18.64
C ALA A 88 -5.41 23.43 18.84
N HIS A 89 -4.69 24.15 17.98
CA HIS A 89 -3.24 24.38 18.15
C HIS A 89 -2.92 25.06 19.48
N PHE A 90 -3.61 26.17 19.77
CA PHE A 90 -3.45 26.88 21.04
C PHE A 90 -3.72 25.98 22.25
N THR A 91 -4.74 25.13 22.16
CA THR A 91 -5.10 24.19 23.22
C THR A 91 -3.99 23.17 23.44
N LEU A 92 -3.45 22.58 22.37
CA LEU A 92 -2.36 21.60 22.45
C LEU A 92 -1.10 22.22 23.06
N ASP A 93 -0.75 23.45 22.68
CA ASP A 93 0.39 24.18 23.25
C ASP A 93 0.23 24.45 24.75
N LYS A 94 -0.98 24.88 25.17
CA LYS A 94 -1.27 25.19 26.57
C LYS A 94 -1.40 23.95 27.45
N VAL A 95 -1.85 22.84 26.88
CA VAL A 95 -1.95 21.55 27.60
C VAL A 95 -0.58 20.87 27.73
N GLN A 96 0.38 21.15 26.84
CA GLN A 96 1.67 20.46 26.76
C GLN A 96 2.40 20.29 28.11
N PRO A 97 2.51 21.30 29.00
CA PRO A 97 3.19 21.14 30.29
C PRO A 97 2.53 20.11 31.23
N ARG A 98 1.22 19.88 31.05
CA ARG A 98 0.41 18.96 31.86
C ARG A 98 -0.22 17.85 31.01
N VAL A 99 0.39 17.51 29.87
CA VAL A 99 -0.20 16.63 28.84
C VAL A 99 -0.65 15.27 29.39
N ILE A 100 0.10 14.70 30.33
CA ILE A 100 -0.22 13.42 31.00
C ILE A 100 -1.58 13.49 31.70
N SER A 101 -1.96 14.65 32.25
CA SER A 101 -3.23 14.82 32.96
C SER A 101 -4.44 14.92 32.02
N PHE A 102 -4.24 15.22 30.74
CA PHE A 102 -5.28 15.54 29.76
C PHE A 102 -5.20 14.66 28.50
N GLU A 103 -4.61 13.47 28.62
CA GLU A 103 -4.31 12.58 27.49
C GLU A 103 -5.53 12.25 26.62
N GLU A 104 -6.69 12.04 27.25
CA GLU A 104 -7.96 11.81 26.56
C GLU A 104 -8.38 13.01 25.69
N GLN A 105 -8.35 14.21 26.27
CA GLN A 105 -8.74 15.44 25.59
C GLN A 105 -7.75 15.77 24.47
N VAL A 106 -6.45 15.58 24.71
CA VAL A 106 -5.39 15.75 23.71
C VAL A 106 -5.59 14.81 22.54
N ALA A 107 -5.90 13.54 22.77
CA ALA A 107 -6.18 12.59 21.70
C ALA A 107 -7.40 13.01 20.87
N SER A 108 -8.50 13.43 21.53
CA SER A 108 -9.71 13.91 20.84
C SER A 108 -9.44 15.15 19.97
N ILE A 109 -8.70 16.14 20.50
CA ILE A 109 -8.34 17.36 19.77
C ILE A 109 -7.42 17.02 18.59
N ARG A 110 -6.43 16.14 18.77
CA ARG A 110 -5.54 15.70 17.69
C ARG A 110 -6.30 14.98 16.58
N GLN A 111 -7.25 14.11 16.92
CA GLN A 111 -8.10 13.43 15.93
C GLN A 111 -8.88 14.44 15.08
N HIS A 112 -9.51 15.43 15.71
CA HIS A 112 -10.25 16.46 14.99
C HIS A 112 -9.33 17.35 14.14
N LEU A 113 -8.21 17.79 14.71
CA LEU A 113 -7.23 18.63 14.01
C LEU A 113 -6.64 17.90 12.78
N ALA A 114 -6.37 16.61 12.88
CA ALA A 114 -5.93 15.80 11.75
C ALA A 114 -6.99 15.71 10.64
N GLN A 115 -8.29 15.62 10.99
CA GLN A 115 -9.37 15.66 10.01
C GLN A 115 -9.44 17.01 9.27
N ILE A 116 -9.19 18.13 9.96
CA ILE A 116 -9.11 19.45 9.31
C ILE A 116 -7.96 19.48 8.30
N TYR A 117 -6.79 18.97 8.68
CA TYR A 117 -5.64 18.90 7.77
C TYR A 117 -5.89 17.98 6.58
N GLU A 118 -6.52 16.83 6.80
CA GLU A 118 -6.91 15.87 5.76
C GLU A 118 -7.88 16.49 4.74
N ARG A 119 -8.91 17.23 5.19
CA ARG A 119 -9.85 17.94 4.29
C ARG A 119 -9.15 18.99 3.42
N ASN A 120 -8.10 19.61 3.95
CA ASN A 120 -7.30 20.62 3.27
C ASN A 120 -6.14 20.03 2.45
N GLN A 121 -6.06 18.70 2.31
CA GLN A 121 -5.00 17.98 1.60
C GLN A 121 -3.59 18.22 2.16
N ASN A 122 -3.49 18.62 3.43
CA ASN A 122 -2.23 18.76 4.16
C ASN A 122 -1.90 17.41 4.82
N TRP A 123 -1.50 16.44 4.01
CA TRP A 123 -1.36 15.03 4.41
C TRP A 123 -0.32 14.82 5.51
N LYS A 124 0.85 15.44 5.34
CA LYS A 124 1.97 15.35 6.28
C LYS A 124 1.60 15.88 7.66
N GLU A 125 0.97 17.04 7.73
CA GLU A 125 0.54 17.66 8.98
C GLU A 125 -0.53 16.80 9.67
N ALA A 126 -1.50 16.26 8.91
CA ALA A 126 -2.50 15.34 9.46
C ALA A 126 -1.84 14.10 10.09
N ALA A 127 -0.87 13.51 9.38
CA ALA A 127 -0.14 12.33 9.85
C ALA A 127 0.66 12.63 11.12
N ASN A 128 1.38 13.76 11.15
CA ASN A 128 2.17 14.19 12.31
C ASN A 128 1.30 14.49 13.54
N VAL A 129 0.13 15.10 13.35
CA VAL A 129 -0.81 15.39 14.44
C VAL A 129 -1.29 14.09 15.10
N LEU A 130 -1.66 13.08 14.30
CA LEU A 130 -2.06 11.75 14.79
C LEU A 130 -0.89 10.97 15.42
N GLY A 131 0.30 11.05 14.81
CA GLY A 131 1.52 10.42 15.32
C GLY A 131 1.95 10.95 16.70
N GLY A 132 1.48 12.14 17.08
CA GLY A 132 1.68 12.71 18.42
C GLY A 132 0.74 12.17 19.50
N ILE A 133 -0.21 11.28 19.18
CA ILE A 133 -1.05 10.60 20.18
C ILE A 133 -0.21 9.47 20.83
N PRO A 134 -0.04 9.44 22.17
CA PRO A 134 0.77 8.44 22.85
C PRO A 134 0.06 7.09 22.97
N LEU A 135 -0.14 6.38 21.86
CA LEU A 135 -0.93 5.14 21.79
C LEU A 135 -0.36 3.98 22.63
N GLU A 136 0.95 3.94 22.87
CA GLU A 136 1.62 2.88 23.64
C GLU A 136 2.33 3.39 24.90
N THR A 137 2.75 4.66 24.93
CA THR A 137 3.52 5.27 26.03
C THR A 137 2.66 6.03 27.02
N GLY A 138 1.36 6.18 26.72
CA GLY A 138 0.39 6.91 27.53
C GLY A 138 -0.08 6.15 28.76
N GLN A 139 -0.70 6.88 29.70
CA GLN A 139 -1.38 6.27 30.85
C GLN A 139 -2.78 5.77 30.48
N LYS A 140 -3.39 6.32 29.42
CA LYS A 140 -4.72 5.91 28.98
C LYS A 140 -4.64 4.59 28.20
N PRO A 141 -5.37 3.54 28.62
CA PRO A 141 -5.52 2.36 27.79
C PRO A 141 -6.44 2.67 26.59
N TYR A 142 -5.92 2.52 25.39
CA TYR A 142 -6.70 2.59 24.15
C TYR A 142 -7.15 1.18 23.72
N SER A 143 -8.33 1.07 23.12
CA SER A 143 -8.77 -0.18 22.51
C SER A 143 -7.84 -0.58 21.37
N LEU A 144 -7.71 -1.88 21.13
CA LEU A 144 -6.90 -2.40 20.04
C LEU A 144 -7.32 -1.81 18.68
N ASP A 145 -8.62 -1.77 18.43
CA ASP A 145 -9.18 -1.27 17.17
C ASP A 145 -8.90 0.23 16.97
N TYR A 146 -8.96 1.04 18.02
CA TYR A 146 -8.63 2.47 17.94
C TYR A 146 -7.15 2.69 17.58
N LYS A 147 -6.24 1.90 18.18
CA LYS A 147 -4.82 1.96 17.86
C LYS A 147 -4.56 1.56 16.41
N LEU A 148 -5.17 0.46 15.99
CA LEU A 148 -5.05 -0.06 14.63
C LEU A 148 -5.61 0.96 13.61
N GLU A 149 -6.81 1.49 13.80
CA GLU A 149 -7.40 2.52 12.94
C GLU A 149 -6.50 3.76 12.83
N THR A 150 -5.96 4.23 13.96
CA THR A 150 -5.06 5.39 13.97
C THR A 150 -3.77 5.12 13.18
N TYR A 151 -3.14 3.95 13.36
CA TYR A 151 -1.94 3.58 12.59
C TYR A 151 -2.22 3.43 11.09
N LEU A 152 -3.34 2.81 10.71
CA LEU A 152 -3.75 2.69 9.32
C LEU A 152 -4.00 4.06 8.69
N LYS A 153 -4.63 4.97 9.43
CA LYS A 153 -4.86 6.34 8.97
C LYS A 153 -3.57 7.10 8.77
N ILE A 154 -2.62 7.01 9.71
CA ILE A 154 -1.30 7.63 9.57
C ILE A 154 -0.56 7.08 8.34
N ALA A 155 -0.54 5.75 8.17
CA ALA A 155 0.13 5.13 7.02
C ALA A 155 -0.50 5.59 5.69
N ARG A 156 -1.84 5.66 5.62
CA ARG A 156 -2.54 6.21 4.44
C ARG A 156 -2.13 7.65 4.16
N LEU A 157 -2.12 8.51 5.17
CA LEU A 157 -1.77 9.94 5.00
C LEU A 157 -0.34 10.11 4.48
N PHE A 158 0.64 9.34 4.98
CA PHE A 158 1.99 9.38 4.44
C PHE A 158 2.11 8.86 3.01
N LEU A 159 1.25 7.91 2.59
CA LEU A 159 1.21 7.50 1.18
C LEU A 159 0.65 8.59 0.26
N GLU A 160 -0.34 9.37 0.72
CA GLU A 160 -0.85 10.52 -0.04
C GLU A 160 0.19 11.67 -0.11
N ASP A 161 1.11 11.75 0.85
CA ASP A 161 2.26 12.67 0.87
C ASP A 161 3.49 12.15 0.07
N GLU A 162 3.36 11.01 -0.61
CA GLU A 162 4.46 10.32 -1.31
C GLU A 162 5.66 9.96 -0.40
N ASP A 163 5.45 9.75 0.91
CA ASP A 163 6.45 9.27 1.88
C ASP A 163 6.19 7.81 2.28
N PRO A 164 6.57 6.83 1.45
CA PRO A 164 6.32 5.43 1.75
C PRO A 164 7.21 4.90 2.88
N VAL A 165 8.28 5.60 3.25
CA VAL A 165 9.17 5.20 4.36
C VAL A 165 8.45 5.38 5.68
N GLN A 166 7.84 6.54 5.89
CA GLN A 166 7.03 6.78 7.09
C GLN A 166 5.78 5.91 7.10
N ALA A 167 5.12 5.72 5.95
CA ALA A 167 3.99 4.80 5.85
C ALA A 167 4.37 3.36 6.26
N GLU A 168 5.54 2.88 5.83
CA GLU A 168 6.08 1.57 6.22
C GLU A 168 6.35 1.47 7.73
N ALA A 169 6.84 2.53 8.37
CA ALA A 169 7.07 2.55 9.81
C ALA A 169 5.75 2.37 10.61
N PHE A 170 4.67 3.02 10.19
CA PHE A 170 3.38 2.94 10.87
C PHE A 170 2.60 1.67 10.54
N ILE A 171 2.67 1.16 9.31
CA ILE A 171 2.00 -0.10 8.97
C ILE A 171 2.66 -1.30 9.68
N ASN A 172 3.96 -1.24 9.95
CA ASN A 172 4.66 -2.26 10.77
C ASN A 172 4.24 -2.22 12.25
N ARG A 173 3.76 -1.09 12.77
CA ARG A 173 3.13 -1.04 14.09
C ARG A 173 1.74 -1.67 14.06
N ALA A 174 0.97 -1.40 13.00
CA ALA A 174 -0.33 -2.01 12.77
C ALA A 174 -0.25 -3.53 12.58
N SER A 175 0.82 -4.06 11.99
CA SER A 175 0.99 -5.50 11.74
C SER A 175 1.03 -6.34 13.02
N ILE A 176 1.49 -5.75 14.13
CA ILE A 176 1.54 -6.39 15.45
C ILE A 176 0.12 -6.56 16.01
N LEU A 177 -0.81 -5.67 15.68
CA LEU A 177 -2.16 -5.62 16.25
C LEU A 177 -3.21 -6.31 15.37
N GLN A 178 -2.99 -6.40 14.05
CA GLN A 178 -4.02 -6.83 13.09
C GLN A 178 -4.53 -8.26 13.29
N ALA A 179 -3.75 -9.14 13.93
CA ALA A 179 -4.16 -10.53 14.16
C ALA A 179 -5.19 -10.65 15.30
N ASP A 180 -5.18 -9.70 16.23
CA ASP A 180 -5.94 -9.74 17.47
C ASP A 180 -7.26 -8.96 17.39
N THR A 181 -7.45 -8.14 16.34
CA THR A 181 -8.75 -7.47 16.10
C THR A 181 -9.80 -8.48 15.65
N LYS A 182 -11.03 -8.31 16.16
CA LYS A 182 -12.21 -9.07 15.73
C LYS A 182 -12.95 -8.38 14.59
N ASP A 183 -12.58 -7.15 14.24
CA ASP A 183 -13.19 -6.42 13.14
C ASP A 183 -12.58 -6.84 11.80
N GLU A 184 -13.31 -7.67 11.07
CA GLU A 184 -12.90 -8.14 9.74
C GLU A 184 -12.68 -6.99 8.75
N LYS A 185 -13.44 -5.88 8.85
CA LYS A 185 -13.25 -4.73 7.97
C LYS A 185 -11.90 -4.09 8.22
N LEU A 186 -11.51 -3.96 9.49
CA LEU A 186 -10.23 -3.37 9.86
C LEU A 186 -9.04 -4.25 9.43
N GLN A 187 -9.20 -5.58 9.48
CA GLN A 187 -8.22 -6.53 8.92
C GLN A 187 -8.05 -6.36 7.40
N ILE A 188 -9.15 -6.16 6.66
CA ILE A 188 -9.11 -5.91 5.21
C ILE A 188 -8.43 -4.57 4.92
N LEU A 189 -8.81 -3.50 5.63
CA LEU A 189 -8.20 -2.18 5.49
C LEU A 189 -6.69 -2.23 5.75
N TYR A 190 -6.25 -3.00 6.76
CA TYR A 190 -4.84 -3.26 6.99
C TYR A 190 -4.17 -3.92 5.78
N LYS A 191 -4.76 -5.00 5.24
CA LYS A 191 -4.19 -5.71 4.09
C LYS A 191 -4.10 -4.83 2.85
N VAL A 192 -5.12 -4.03 2.57
CA VAL A 192 -5.15 -3.07 1.46
C VAL A 192 -4.06 -2.01 1.64
N CYS A 193 -3.95 -1.43 2.84
CA CYS A 193 -2.93 -0.44 3.16
C CYS A 193 -1.52 -1.03 3.04
N TYR A 194 -1.29 -2.21 3.59
CA TYR A 194 0.01 -2.88 3.54
C TYR A 194 0.43 -3.23 2.11
N ALA A 195 -0.49 -3.72 1.27
CA ALA A 195 -0.22 -3.94 -0.15
C ALA A 195 0.16 -2.64 -0.88
N ARG A 196 -0.52 -1.52 -0.58
CA ARG A 196 -0.18 -0.19 -1.12
C ARG A 196 1.22 0.25 -0.68
N VAL A 197 1.57 0.09 0.59
CA VAL A 197 2.91 0.44 1.09
C VAL A 197 3.98 -0.35 0.34
N LEU A 198 3.80 -1.67 0.18
CA LEU A 198 4.76 -2.52 -0.54
C LEU A 198 4.93 -2.07 -2.01
N ASP A 199 3.83 -1.73 -2.69
CA ASP A 199 3.83 -1.20 -4.06
C ASP A 199 4.63 0.11 -4.16
N TYR A 200 4.37 1.09 -3.28
CA TYR A 200 5.14 2.35 -3.24
C TYR A 200 6.62 2.14 -2.87
N ARG A 201 6.92 1.14 -2.04
CA ARG A 201 8.30 0.74 -1.69
C ARG A 201 8.99 -0.06 -2.79
N ARG A 202 8.33 -0.28 -3.94
CA ARG A 202 8.81 -1.07 -5.09
C ARG A 202 9.09 -2.54 -4.74
N LYS A 203 8.49 -3.04 -3.65
CA LYS A 203 8.45 -4.45 -3.26
C LYS A 203 7.32 -5.15 -4.01
N PHE A 204 7.45 -5.16 -5.34
CA PHE A 204 6.33 -5.45 -6.24
C PHE A 204 5.84 -6.90 -6.13
N ILE A 205 6.73 -7.87 -5.95
CA ILE A 205 6.30 -9.27 -5.85
C ILE A 205 5.54 -9.54 -4.56
N GLU A 206 5.96 -8.92 -3.45
CA GLU A 206 5.27 -8.98 -2.17
C GLU A 206 3.92 -8.25 -2.23
N ALA A 207 3.87 -7.08 -2.88
CA ALA A 207 2.63 -6.36 -3.13
C ALA A 207 1.66 -7.20 -3.97
N ALA A 208 2.15 -7.85 -5.03
CA ALA A 208 1.36 -8.71 -5.90
C ALA A 208 0.70 -9.87 -5.15
N GLN A 209 1.46 -10.53 -4.26
CA GLN A 209 0.92 -11.60 -3.40
C GLN A 209 -0.23 -11.09 -2.53
N ARG A 210 -0.06 -9.94 -1.87
CA ARG A 210 -1.11 -9.36 -1.00
C ARG A 210 -2.34 -8.93 -1.79
N TYR A 211 -2.16 -8.32 -2.96
CA TYR A 211 -3.26 -7.96 -3.84
C TYR A 211 -4.01 -9.19 -4.39
N ASN A 212 -3.28 -10.25 -4.75
CA ASN A 212 -3.89 -11.50 -5.19
C ASN A 212 -4.70 -12.16 -4.06
N GLU A 213 -4.15 -12.24 -2.84
CA GLU A 213 -4.86 -12.72 -1.64
C GLU A 213 -6.15 -11.92 -1.36
N LEU A 214 -6.12 -10.59 -1.53
CA LEU A 214 -7.28 -9.72 -1.37
C LEU A 214 -8.36 -10.02 -2.41
N SER A 215 -7.99 -10.35 -3.65
CA SER A 215 -8.95 -10.63 -4.73
C SER A 215 -9.86 -11.85 -4.47
N TYR A 216 -9.47 -12.75 -3.55
CA TYR A 216 -10.22 -13.94 -3.17
C TYR A 216 -11.10 -13.73 -1.91
N ARG A 217 -11.04 -12.57 -1.26
CA ARG A 217 -11.84 -12.29 -0.05
C ARG A 217 -13.27 -11.93 -0.44
N THR A 218 -14.21 -12.85 -0.23
CA THR A 218 -15.63 -12.69 -0.61
C THR A 218 -16.40 -11.61 0.15
N ILE A 219 -15.89 -11.19 1.31
CA ILE A 219 -16.40 -10.03 2.06
C ILE A 219 -16.12 -8.69 1.36
N VAL A 220 -15.13 -8.66 0.45
CA VAL A 220 -14.82 -7.51 -0.38
C VAL A 220 -15.74 -7.54 -1.60
N ASP A 221 -16.23 -6.37 -2.01
CA ASP A 221 -17.08 -6.23 -3.19
C ASP A 221 -16.39 -6.75 -4.46
N GLU A 222 -17.18 -7.20 -5.44
CA GLU A 222 -16.66 -7.78 -6.68
C GLU A 222 -15.79 -6.79 -7.47
N ASP A 223 -16.18 -5.52 -7.54
CA ASP A 223 -15.41 -4.48 -8.25
C ASP A 223 -14.07 -4.22 -7.54
N GLU A 224 -14.08 -4.18 -6.20
CA GLU A 224 -12.87 -4.03 -5.41
C GLU A 224 -11.94 -5.24 -5.51
N ARG A 225 -12.50 -6.45 -5.61
CA ARG A 225 -11.73 -7.69 -5.85
C ARG A 225 -11.09 -7.69 -7.23
N MET A 226 -11.80 -7.24 -8.26
CA MET A 226 -11.25 -7.08 -9.61
C MET A 226 -10.18 -5.99 -9.66
N MET A 227 -10.36 -4.89 -8.93
CA MET A 227 -9.34 -3.86 -8.76
C MET A 227 -8.09 -4.40 -8.07
N ALA A 228 -8.24 -5.21 -7.01
CA ALA A 228 -7.12 -5.87 -6.34
C ALA A 228 -6.40 -6.83 -7.30
N LEU A 229 -7.14 -7.64 -8.08
CA LEU A 229 -6.54 -8.54 -9.07
C LEU A 229 -5.76 -7.77 -10.15
N ARG A 230 -6.31 -6.65 -10.64
CA ARG A 230 -5.60 -5.75 -11.56
C ARG A 230 -4.30 -5.22 -10.96
N LYS A 231 -4.30 -4.80 -9.69
CA LYS A 231 -3.07 -4.35 -9.01
C LYS A 231 -2.06 -5.49 -8.82
N ALA A 232 -2.53 -6.71 -8.56
CA ALA A 232 -1.67 -7.89 -8.49
C ALA A 232 -0.97 -8.16 -9.84
N LEU A 233 -1.72 -8.09 -10.94
CA LEU A 233 -1.16 -8.21 -12.28
C LEU A 233 -0.12 -7.13 -12.55
N ILE A 234 -0.46 -5.86 -12.30
CA ILE A 234 0.46 -4.74 -12.53
C ILE A 234 1.77 -4.93 -11.74
N CYS A 235 1.68 -5.21 -10.44
CA CYS A 235 2.85 -5.44 -9.61
C CYS A 235 3.66 -6.66 -10.08
N THR A 236 3.01 -7.74 -10.53
CA THR A 236 3.71 -8.91 -11.05
C THR A 236 4.51 -8.60 -12.31
N VAL A 237 3.93 -7.81 -13.22
CA VAL A 237 4.59 -7.35 -14.44
C VAL A 237 5.81 -6.49 -14.13
N LEU A 238 5.68 -5.55 -13.18
CA LEU A 238 6.76 -4.63 -12.74
C LEU A 238 7.85 -5.29 -11.88
N ALA A 239 7.56 -6.44 -11.26
CA ALA A 239 8.56 -7.16 -10.47
C ALA A 239 9.74 -7.65 -11.33
N SER A 240 10.93 -7.72 -10.72
CA SER A 240 12.13 -8.26 -11.37
C SER A 240 11.95 -9.73 -11.77
N ALA A 241 12.57 -10.11 -12.89
CA ALA A 241 12.52 -11.48 -13.38
C ALA A 241 13.11 -12.46 -12.37
N GLY A 242 12.40 -13.56 -12.05
CA GLY A 242 12.84 -14.56 -11.09
C GLY A 242 11.76 -15.59 -10.74
N GLN A 243 12.11 -16.60 -9.94
CA GLN A 243 11.23 -17.74 -9.65
C GLN A 243 9.89 -17.35 -9.01
N GLN A 244 9.90 -16.41 -8.06
CA GLN A 244 8.66 -15.96 -7.40
C GLN A 244 7.71 -15.27 -8.38
N ARG A 245 8.24 -14.44 -9.27
CA ARG A 245 7.48 -13.79 -10.34
C ARG A 245 6.89 -14.81 -11.31
N SER A 246 7.66 -15.81 -11.75
CA SER A 246 7.17 -16.88 -12.63
C SER A 246 6.01 -17.67 -11.99
N ARG A 247 6.08 -17.95 -10.68
CA ARG A 247 4.97 -18.59 -9.96
C ARG A 247 3.74 -17.70 -9.92
N MET A 248 3.89 -16.41 -9.65
CA MET A 248 2.77 -15.47 -9.62
C MET A 248 2.13 -15.30 -11.01
N LEU A 249 2.93 -15.21 -12.08
CA LEU A 249 2.44 -15.20 -13.47
C LEU A 249 1.61 -16.46 -13.75
N ALA A 250 2.07 -17.64 -13.33
CA ALA A 250 1.32 -18.88 -13.48
C ALA A 250 -0.01 -18.88 -12.70
N THR A 251 -0.02 -18.34 -11.48
CA THR A 251 -1.23 -18.19 -10.68
C THR A 251 -2.24 -17.28 -11.37
N LEU A 252 -1.80 -16.11 -11.84
CA LEU A 252 -2.67 -15.15 -12.51
C LEU A 252 -3.17 -15.67 -13.86
N PHE A 253 -2.33 -16.35 -14.63
CA PHE A 253 -2.70 -16.88 -15.95
C PHE A 253 -3.79 -17.97 -15.86
N LYS A 254 -3.78 -18.77 -14.79
CA LYS A 254 -4.80 -19.78 -14.50
C LYS A 254 -6.10 -19.20 -13.94
N ASP A 255 -6.11 -17.94 -13.51
CA ASP A 255 -7.30 -17.28 -12.99
C ASP A 255 -8.08 -16.69 -14.17
N GLU A 256 -9.23 -17.28 -14.50
CA GLU A 256 -10.07 -16.88 -15.63
C GLU A 256 -10.50 -15.41 -15.56
N ARG A 257 -10.62 -14.84 -14.35
CA ARG A 257 -10.97 -13.42 -14.16
C ARG A 257 -9.94 -12.49 -14.80
N CYS A 258 -8.68 -12.93 -14.92
CA CYS A 258 -7.63 -12.14 -15.56
C CYS A 258 -7.89 -11.89 -17.05
N GLN A 259 -8.69 -12.73 -17.72
CA GLN A 259 -9.04 -12.55 -19.13
C GLN A 259 -9.86 -11.27 -19.38
N HIS A 260 -10.53 -10.76 -18.36
CA HIS A 260 -11.30 -9.51 -18.42
C HIS A 260 -10.45 -8.26 -18.11
N LEU A 261 -9.17 -8.42 -17.76
CA LEU A 261 -8.30 -7.29 -17.44
C LEU A 261 -7.73 -6.66 -18.73
N PRO A 262 -7.58 -5.31 -18.77
CA PRO A 262 -7.12 -4.57 -19.95
C PRO A 262 -5.66 -4.82 -20.37
N ALA A 263 -4.97 -5.79 -19.75
CA ALA A 263 -3.58 -6.14 -20.03
C ALA A 263 -3.33 -7.66 -19.99
N TYR A 264 -4.37 -8.47 -20.27
CA TYR A 264 -4.22 -9.92 -20.28
C TYR A 264 -3.21 -10.42 -21.32
N SER A 265 -3.08 -9.75 -22.46
CA SER A 265 -2.09 -10.08 -23.50
C SER A 265 -0.65 -10.03 -22.99
N ILE A 266 -0.32 -9.06 -22.13
CA ILE A 266 1.00 -8.96 -21.49
C ILE A 266 1.21 -10.11 -20.50
N LEU A 267 0.19 -10.45 -19.70
CA LEU A 267 0.24 -11.61 -18.81
C LEU A 267 0.52 -12.91 -19.58
N GLU A 268 -0.24 -13.15 -20.65
CA GLU A 268 -0.08 -14.34 -21.50
C GLU A 268 1.34 -14.40 -22.08
N LYS A 269 1.83 -13.31 -22.66
CA LYS A 269 3.19 -13.27 -23.24
C LYS A 269 4.26 -13.49 -22.18
N MET A 270 4.12 -12.86 -21.02
CA MET A 270 5.08 -13.04 -19.93
C MET A 270 5.09 -14.47 -19.39
N TYR A 271 3.91 -15.07 -19.25
CA TYR A 271 3.78 -16.45 -18.78
C TYR A 271 4.34 -17.47 -19.79
N LEU A 272 4.10 -17.26 -21.09
CA LEU A 272 4.58 -18.11 -22.17
C LEU A 272 6.02 -17.81 -22.62
N ASP A 273 6.77 -17.00 -21.84
CA ASP A 273 8.15 -16.62 -22.14
C ASP A 273 8.34 -16.02 -23.55
N ARG A 274 7.35 -15.25 -24.02
CA ARG A 274 7.40 -14.54 -25.29
C ARG A 274 8.06 -13.18 -25.11
N ILE A 275 8.78 -12.74 -26.13
CA ILE A 275 9.35 -11.39 -26.20
C ILE A 275 8.21 -10.37 -26.37
N ILE A 276 8.31 -9.27 -25.62
CA ILE A 276 7.33 -8.19 -25.59
C ILE A 276 7.94 -6.96 -26.26
N ARG A 277 7.25 -6.44 -27.27
CA ARG A 277 7.71 -5.23 -28.00
C ARG A 277 7.19 -3.97 -27.33
N ARG A 278 7.90 -2.85 -27.50
CA ARG A 278 7.50 -1.57 -26.89
C ARG A 278 6.13 -1.08 -27.32
N SER A 279 5.72 -1.36 -28.57
CA SER A 279 4.39 -1.00 -29.07
C SER A 279 3.26 -1.61 -28.24
N GLU A 280 3.50 -2.75 -27.61
CA GLU A 280 2.49 -3.49 -26.82
C GLU A 280 2.43 -3.00 -25.37
N LEU A 281 3.44 -2.24 -24.92
CA LEU A 281 3.51 -1.71 -23.57
C LEU A 281 2.70 -0.43 -23.39
N GLN A 282 2.36 0.29 -24.47
CA GLN A 282 1.70 1.59 -24.39
C GLN A 282 0.36 1.52 -23.64
N GLU A 283 -0.46 0.51 -23.93
CA GLU A 283 -1.72 0.29 -23.22
C GLU A 283 -1.48 -0.05 -21.74
N PHE A 284 -0.45 -0.84 -21.43
CA PHE A 284 -0.09 -1.19 -20.06
C PHE A 284 0.44 0.02 -19.27
N GLU A 285 1.28 0.84 -19.87
CA GLU A 285 1.83 2.07 -19.28
C GLU A 285 0.72 3.07 -18.91
N ALA A 286 -0.36 3.13 -19.69
CA ALA A 286 -1.52 3.94 -19.37
C ALA A 286 -2.24 3.49 -18.09
N LEU A 287 -2.11 2.22 -17.69
CA LEU A 287 -2.71 1.68 -16.48
C LEU A 287 -1.90 1.96 -15.20
N LEU A 288 -0.63 2.34 -15.34
CA LEU A 288 0.30 2.54 -14.22
C LEU A 288 0.02 3.83 -13.46
N GLN A 289 0.17 3.77 -12.13
CA GLN A 289 0.12 4.92 -11.24
C GLN A 289 1.42 5.75 -11.32
N LEU A 290 1.38 7.00 -10.88
CA LEU A 290 2.53 7.92 -10.98
C LEU A 290 3.79 7.35 -10.31
N HIS A 291 3.66 6.78 -9.10
CA HIS A 291 4.78 6.19 -8.37
C HIS A 291 5.40 4.96 -9.07
N GLN A 292 4.62 4.27 -9.92
CA GLN A 292 5.06 3.11 -10.70
C GLN A 292 5.79 3.51 -11.99
N LYS A 293 5.61 4.76 -12.45
CA LYS A 293 6.28 5.33 -13.63
C LYS A 293 7.64 5.96 -13.31
N ALA A 294 8.15 5.77 -12.10
CA ALA A 294 9.41 6.38 -11.70
C ALA A 294 10.56 5.95 -12.62
N SER A 295 11.43 6.91 -12.95
CA SER A 295 12.62 6.66 -13.74
C SER A 295 13.80 6.23 -12.87
N THR A 296 14.64 5.35 -13.40
CA THR A 296 15.93 4.96 -12.86
C THR A 296 17.01 5.99 -13.25
N LEU A 297 18.20 5.85 -12.65
CA LEU A 297 19.34 6.77 -12.88
C LEU A 297 19.80 6.84 -14.34
N ASP A 298 19.55 5.80 -15.12
CA ASP A 298 19.84 5.70 -16.55
C ASP A 298 18.67 6.15 -17.45
N GLY A 299 17.66 6.82 -16.88
CA GLY A 299 16.54 7.43 -17.60
C GLY A 299 15.45 6.46 -18.06
N SER A 300 15.54 5.17 -17.72
CA SER A 300 14.50 4.17 -18.04
C SER A 300 13.41 4.11 -16.98
N SER A 301 12.21 3.71 -17.33
CA SER A 301 11.17 3.46 -16.32
C SER A 301 11.40 2.13 -15.60
N ILE A 302 10.73 1.94 -14.46
CA ILE A 302 10.65 0.63 -13.78
C ILE A 302 10.13 -0.44 -14.74
N LEU A 303 9.13 -0.11 -15.55
CA LEU A 303 8.56 -1.04 -16.52
C LEU A 303 9.57 -1.43 -17.60
N ASP A 304 10.28 -0.45 -18.19
CA ASP A 304 11.30 -0.71 -19.20
C ASP A 304 12.31 -1.73 -18.68
N ARG A 305 12.81 -1.53 -17.45
CA ARG A 305 13.76 -2.45 -16.81
C ARG A 305 13.16 -3.86 -16.65
N ALA A 306 11.93 -3.97 -16.14
CA ALA A 306 11.28 -5.27 -15.95
C ALA A 306 11.08 -6.00 -17.28
N VAL A 307 10.75 -5.28 -18.36
CA VAL A 307 10.57 -5.86 -19.69
C VAL A 307 11.90 -6.25 -20.33
N PHE A 308 12.96 -5.45 -20.17
CA PHE A 308 14.29 -5.83 -20.67
C PHE A 308 14.79 -7.10 -20.00
N GLU A 309 14.66 -7.20 -18.68
CA GLU A 309 15.03 -8.41 -17.93
C GLU A 309 14.19 -9.63 -18.37
N HIS A 310 12.89 -9.44 -18.56
CA HIS A 310 11.98 -10.49 -19.06
C HIS A 310 12.34 -10.95 -20.47
N ASN A 311 12.54 -10.02 -21.39
CA ASN A 311 12.85 -10.33 -22.78
C ASN A 311 14.22 -10.99 -22.90
N LEU A 312 15.19 -10.60 -22.06
CA LEU A 312 16.51 -11.23 -22.03
C LEU A 312 16.43 -12.69 -21.55
N LEU A 313 15.66 -12.95 -20.49
CA LEU A 313 15.40 -14.33 -20.04
C LEU A 313 14.60 -15.14 -21.07
N SER A 314 13.75 -14.49 -21.85
CA SER A 314 13.03 -15.12 -22.96
C SER A 314 14.00 -15.47 -24.10
N ALA A 315 14.89 -14.54 -24.46
CA ALA A 315 15.93 -14.76 -25.47
C ALA A 315 16.88 -15.90 -25.07
N SER A 316 17.23 -16.03 -23.78
CA SER A 316 18.09 -17.12 -23.30
C SER A 316 17.47 -18.52 -23.48
N LYS A 317 16.16 -18.61 -23.72
CA LYS A 317 15.46 -19.87 -24.01
C LYS A 317 15.35 -20.15 -25.52
N LEU A 318 15.55 -19.13 -26.35
CA LEU A 318 15.39 -19.18 -27.80
C LEU A 318 16.74 -19.30 -28.54
N TYR A 319 17.78 -18.70 -27.98
CA TYR A 319 19.11 -18.64 -28.57
C TYR A 319 20.11 -19.43 -27.74
N ASN A 320 21.08 -20.08 -28.39
CA ASN A 320 22.25 -20.62 -27.71
C ASN A 320 23.26 -19.52 -27.38
N ASN A 321 23.41 -18.56 -28.29
CA ASN A 321 24.22 -17.36 -28.14
C ASN A 321 23.68 -16.26 -29.08
N ILE A 322 24.02 -15.01 -28.79
CA ILE A 322 23.62 -13.85 -29.58
C ILE A 322 24.62 -12.69 -29.38
N THR A 323 24.88 -11.93 -30.44
CA THR A 323 25.71 -10.71 -30.36
C THR A 323 24.99 -9.59 -29.61
N PHE A 324 25.72 -8.67 -28.97
CA PHE A 324 25.07 -7.54 -28.28
C PHE A 324 24.40 -6.55 -29.24
N GLU A 325 24.85 -6.47 -30.49
CA GLU A 325 24.19 -5.69 -31.55
C GLU A 325 22.79 -6.23 -31.84
N GLU A 326 22.68 -7.54 -32.09
CA GLU A 326 21.39 -8.19 -32.38
C GLU A 326 20.51 -8.26 -31.14
N LEU A 327 21.08 -8.52 -29.96
CA LEU A 327 20.35 -8.51 -28.70
C LEU A 327 19.80 -7.12 -28.39
N GLY A 328 20.60 -6.07 -28.61
CA GLY A 328 20.16 -4.68 -28.48
C GLY A 328 19.00 -4.36 -29.43
N ALA A 329 19.10 -4.78 -30.70
CA ALA A 329 18.02 -4.61 -31.67
C ALA A 329 16.74 -5.37 -31.27
N LEU A 330 16.87 -6.61 -30.77
CA LEU A 330 15.75 -7.44 -30.30
C LEU A 330 15.04 -6.83 -29.08
N LEU A 331 15.81 -6.23 -28.18
CA LEU A 331 15.34 -5.60 -26.94
C LEU A 331 14.97 -4.12 -27.12
N GLU A 332 15.20 -3.54 -28.31
CA GLU A 332 15.03 -2.12 -28.62
C GLU A 332 15.84 -1.19 -27.67
N ILE A 333 17.07 -1.59 -27.34
CA ILE A 333 18.03 -0.84 -26.49
C ILE A 333 19.44 -0.79 -27.09
N PRO A 334 20.28 0.18 -26.67
CA PRO A 334 21.68 0.21 -27.10
C PRO A 334 22.46 -1.04 -26.69
N PRO A 335 23.37 -1.58 -27.53
CA PRO A 335 24.16 -2.78 -27.21
C PRO A 335 24.92 -2.72 -25.87
N PRO A 336 25.58 -1.60 -25.49
CA PRO A 336 26.26 -1.50 -24.20
C PRO A 336 25.31 -1.62 -23.00
N LYS A 337 24.04 -1.29 -23.18
CA LYS A 337 23.01 -1.45 -22.14
C LYS A 337 22.54 -2.90 -22.04
N ALA A 338 22.38 -3.58 -23.18
CA ALA A 338 22.06 -5.01 -23.21
C ALA A 338 23.14 -5.84 -22.49
N GLU A 339 24.42 -5.56 -22.75
CA GLU A 339 25.56 -6.20 -22.07
C GLU A 339 25.50 -6.02 -20.54
N ARG A 340 25.28 -4.78 -20.07
CA ARG A 340 25.19 -4.48 -18.63
C ARG A 340 24.05 -5.23 -17.94
N ILE A 341 22.87 -5.27 -18.57
CA ILE A 341 21.70 -5.98 -18.02
C ILE A 341 21.97 -7.49 -17.99
N ALA A 342 22.55 -8.05 -19.05
CA ALA A 342 22.94 -9.46 -19.11
C ALA A 342 23.96 -9.83 -18.02
N SER A 343 25.00 -9.02 -17.87
CA SER A 343 26.03 -9.22 -16.84
C SER A 343 25.42 -9.22 -15.44
N GLN A 344 24.53 -8.26 -15.15
CA GLN A 344 23.83 -8.18 -13.87
C GLN A 344 22.96 -9.43 -13.62
N MET A 345 22.16 -9.85 -14.61
CA MET A 345 21.30 -11.02 -14.47
C MET A 345 22.07 -12.33 -14.25
N ILE A 346 23.23 -12.48 -14.89
CA ILE A 346 24.13 -13.63 -14.70
C ILE A 346 24.73 -13.60 -13.29
N THR A 347 25.24 -12.44 -12.86
CA THR A 347 25.89 -12.29 -11.55
C THR A 347 24.92 -12.52 -10.39
N GLU A 348 23.66 -12.10 -10.56
CA GLU A 348 22.59 -12.32 -9.57
C GLU A 348 22.01 -13.74 -9.61
N GLY A 349 22.48 -14.62 -10.51
CA GLY A 349 21.99 -15.99 -10.65
C GLY A 349 20.55 -16.08 -11.16
N ARG A 350 20.05 -15.03 -11.83
CA ARG A 350 18.69 -14.97 -12.40
C ARG A 350 18.64 -15.47 -13.84
N MET A 351 19.79 -15.52 -14.51
CA MET A 351 19.98 -16.05 -15.85
C MET A 351 21.29 -16.84 -15.90
N ASN A 352 21.28 -18.00 -16.55
CA ASN A 352 22.49 -18.81 -16.71
C ASN A 352 23.16 -18.48 -18.05
N GLY A 353 24.48 -18.34 -18.02
CA GLY A 353 25.29 -18.04 -19.20
C GLY A 353 26.61 -17.36 -18.84
N TYR A 354 27.39 -17.01 -19.85
CA TYR A 354 28.60 -16.21 -19.72
C TYR A 354 28.73 -15.22 -20.89
N ILE A 355 29.54 -14.18 -20.69
CA ILE A 355 29.75 -13.12 -21.69
C ILE A 355 31.17 -13.25 -22.24
N ASP A 356 31.29 -13.31 -23.56
CA ASP A 356 32.55 -13.08 -24.27
C ASP A 356 32.63 -11.61 -24.65
N GLN A 357 33.51 -10.87 -23.97
CA GLN A 357 33.68 -9.44 -24.18
C GLN A 357 34.52 -9.12 -25.43
N ILE A 358 35.36 -10.05 -25.91
CA ILE A 358 36.22 -9.82 -27.08
C ILE A 358 35.35 -9.88 -28.33
N ASP A 359 34.51 -10.91 -28.42
CA ASP A 359 33.62 -11.12 -29.56
C ASP A 359 32.28 -10.39 -29.42
N GLY A 360 31.97 -9.85 -28.23
CA GLY A 360 30.73 -9.11 -27.98
C GLY A 360 29.49 -10.01 -27.98
N VAL A 361 29.62 -11.23 -27.48
CA VAL A 361 28.59 -12.28 -27.53
C VAL A 361 28.20 -12.72 -26.13
N VAL A 362 26.91 -12.90 -25.88
CA VAL A 362 26.43 -13.63 -24.70
C VAL A 362 26.13 -15.08 -25.08
N HIS A 363 26.70 -16.01 -24.33
CA HIS A 363 26.43 -17.44 -24.43
C HIS A 363 25.45 -17.83 -23.33
N PHE A 364 24.27 -18.28 -23.73
CA PHE A 364 23.30 -18.82 -22.79
C PHE A 364 23.63 -20.27 -22.49
N GLU A 365 23.36 -20.70 -21.26
CA GLU A 365 23.64 -22.08 -20.88
C GLU A 365 22.79 -23.05 -21.71
N THR A 366 23.45 -23.78 -22.61
CA THR A 366 22.84 -24.87 -23.35
C THR A 366 22.51 -26.01 -22.41
N ARG A 367 21.29 -26.55 -22.53
CA ARG A 367 20.88 -27.76 -21.83
C ARG A 367 21.93 -28.86 -22.10
N GLU A 368 22.37 -29.53 -21.04
CA GLU A 368 23.33 -30.63 -21.17
C GLU A 368 22.88 -31.61 -22.26
N VAL A 369 23.81 -31.97 -23.16
CA VAL A 369 23.50 -32.74 -24.38
C VAL A 369 22.84 -34.08 -24.06
N LEU A 370 23.31 -34.77 -23.00
CA LEU A 370 22.81 -36.08 -22.59
C LEU A 370 21.38 -35.98 -22.01
N PRO A 371 21.09 -35.15 -20.98
CA PRO A 371 19.72 -34.92 -20.54
C PRO A 371 18.78 -34.41 -21.64
N GLN A 372 19.27 -33.62 -22.59
CA GLN A 372 18.46 -33.17 -23.72
C GLN A 372 18.09 -34.33 -24.63
N TRP A 373 19.03 -35.24 -24.92
CA TRP A 373 18.76 -36.46 -25.68
C TRP A 373 17.72 -37.34 -24.99
N ASP A 374 17.84 -37.56 -23.68
CA ASP A 374 16.86 -38.31 -22.89
C ASP A 374 15.46 -37.67 -22.96
N LYS A 375 15.37 -36.34 -22.86
CA LYS A 375 14.10 -35.61 -23.01
C LYS A 375 13.49 -35.76 -24.40
N GLN A 376 14.29 -35.86 -25.46
CA GLN A 376 13.79 -36.09 -26.82
C GLN A 376 13.21 -37.50 -26.97
N ILE A 377 13.89 -38.51 -26.44
CA ILE A 377 13.36 -39.89 -26.39
C ILE A 377 12.04 -39.91 -25.62
N GLN A 378 12.00 -39.28 -24.45
CA GLN A 378 10.79 -39.20 -23.64
C GLN A 378 9.64 -38.50 -24.40
N SER A 379 9.93 -37.38 -25.08
CA SER A 379 8.93 -36.65 -25.87
C SER A 379 8.39 -37.50 -27.03
N LEU A 380 9.26 -38.24 -27.73
CA LEU A 380 8.85 -39.17 -28.78
C LEU A 380 7.91 -40.25 -28.23
N CYS A 381 8.26 -40.88 -27.11
CA CYS A 381 7.40 -41.88 -26.48
C CYS A 381 6.04 -41.29 -26.06
N TYR A 382 6.01 -40.07 -25.50
CA TYR A 382 4.75 -39.39 -25.18
C TYR A 382 3.90 -39.11 -26.42
N GLN A 383 4.51 -38.71 -27.54
CA GLN A 383 3.78 -38.47 -28.79
C GLN A 383 3.21 -39.76 -29.36
N VAL A 384 3.97 -40.87 -29.30
CA VAL A 384 3.49 -42.20 -29.71
C VAL A 384 2.29 -42.62 -28.87
N ASN A 385 2.38 -42.50 -27.54
CA ASN A 385 1.27 -42.82 -26.65
C ASN A 385 0.03 -41.96 -26.95
N GLY A 386 0.22 -40.64 -27.11
CA GLY A 386 -0.88 -39.74 -27.45
C GLY A 386 -1.49 -40.02 -28.84
N LEU A 387 -0.72 -40.54 -29.79
CA LEU A 387 -1.23 -40.98 -31.09
C LEU A 387 -2.05 -42.26 -30.95
N ILE A 388 -1.55 -43.25 -30.20
CA ILE A 388 -2.26 -44.50 -29.89
C ILE A 388 -3.60 -44.19 -29.21
N GLU A 389 -3.62 -43.34 -28.19
CA GLU A 389 -4.86 -42.93 -27.50
C GLU A 389 -5.86 -42.28 -28.46
N LYS A 390 -5.39 -41.38 -29.35
CA LYS A 390 -6.24 -40.73 -30.36
C LYS A 390 -6.80 -41.72 -31.39
N ILE A 391 -5.98 -42.67 -31.84
CA ILE A 391 -6.43 -43.72 -32.77
C ILE A 391 -7.46 -44.63 -32.07
N GLY A 392 -7.20 -45.05 -30.84
CA GLY A 392 -8.13 -45.88 -30.07
C GLY A 392 -9.46 -45.19 -29.79
N ALA A 393 -9.45 -43.87 -29.57
CA ALA A 393 -10.66 -43.08 -29.41
C ALA A 393 -11.44 -42.89 -30.72
N ALA A 394 -10.74 -42.76 -31.86
CA ALA A 394 -11.36 -42.51 -33.16
C ALA A 394 -11.85 -43.79 -33.86
N GLU A 395 -11.06 -44.88 -33.79
CA GLU A 395 -11.27 -46.13 -34.52
C GLU A 395 -11.02 -47.37 -33.62
N PRO A 396 -11.87 -47.60 -32.60
CA PRO A 396 -11.66 -48.66 -31.61
C PRO A 396 -11.73 -50.07 -32.20
N GLU A 397 -12.58 -50.30 -33.22
CA GLU A 397 -12.71 -51.60 -33.88
C GLU A 397 -11.48 -51.97 -34.71
N TRP A 398 -10.86 -50.98 -35.38
CA TRP A 398 -9.61 -51.18 -36.10
C TRP A 398 -8.47 -51.49 -35.13
N MET A 399 -8.38 -50.75 -34.02
CA MET A 399 -7.37 -50.98 -33.00
C MET A 399 -7.49 -52.37 -32.37
N SER A 400 -8.70 -52.83 -32.05
CA SER A 400 -8.91 -54.20 -31.54
C SER A 400 -8.44 -55.26 -32.54
N LYS A 401 -8.78 -55.12 -33.82
CA LYS A 401 -8.36 -56.07 -34.86
C LYS A 401 -6.84 -56.15 -35.00
N VAL A 402 -6.15 -55.01 -35.02
CA VAL A 402 -4.68 -54.97 -35.13
C VAL A 402 -4.02 -55.55 -33.87
N MET A 403 -4.56 -55.27 -32.67
CA MET A 403 -4.06 -55.86 -31.43
C MET A 403 -4.27 -57.37 -31.38
N ASP A 404 -5.38 -57.88 -31.94
CA ASP A 404 -5.66 -59.32 -32.04
C ASP A 404 -4.74 -60.00 -33.08
N GLU A 405 -4.37 -59.30 -34.16
CA GLU A 405 -3.39 -59.75 -35.17
C GLU A 405 -1.96 -59.83 -34.60
N ASP A 406 -1.52 -58.84 -33.81
CA ASP A 406 -0.20 -58.84 -33.14
C ASP A 406 -0.09 -59.91 -32.02
N MET A 407 -1.22 -60.41 -31.51
CA MET A 407 -1.30 -61.45 -30.46
C MET A 407 -1.40 -62.88 -31.03
N CYS A 408 -1.52 -63.05 -32.35
CA CYS A 408 -1.41 -64.35 -33.01
C CYS A 408 0.03 -64.56 -33.53
N PRO A 409 0.78 -65.57 -33.03
CA PRO A 409 2.17 -65.81 -33.42
C PRO A 409 2.36 -66.26 -34.88
#